data_AF-A0A843UB65-F1
#
_entry.id   AF-A0A843UB65-F1
#
_cell.length_a   1.000
_cell.length_b   1.000
_cell.length_c   1.000
_cell.angle_alpha   90.00
_cell.angle_beta   90.00
_cell.angle_gamma   90.00
#
_symmetry.space_group_name_H-M   'P 1'
#
loop_
_entity.id
_entity.type
_entity.pdbx_description
1 polymer ?
#
loop_
_entity_poly.entity_id
_entity_poly.type
_entity_poly.pdbx_seq_one_letter_code
_entity_poly.pdbx_strand_id
1 'polypeptide(L)'
;MVPSKTLGYMAPMLSLAVLLFLSRFLEFPSISSPLPTAGLPDPRAAAAATTIPATPRRKEPFTDLVGAFDRWDKVVGCERFREKHRGWAPNASALQEAGTGDCRGLEVPHVSVLVKGWTWIPDNLDQMYSCRCGLSCLWTKSEVLGDKPDALLFENVRPPLQDSNSASCFHVIGTSKDGCMEVGSVGPDAASGNLRQKGGPLRVYMDLEASRKPSGFEDIFIGYHAKDDVQTTYAGALFHNSRNYHVSRQKRSDALVYWSSSRCLPDRDQLAKSFLSLVPHHSFGKCLNNVDGLDMALDFYPECSNGENSPPHWYDHLHCAMSHYKFVLAIENTVVESYVTEKLFYALDAGSVPIYFGAPNVWDFVPPNSIIDGSKFSSMEELAAYVKALAADPVAYAEYHAWRRCGVLGNYGKARATSLDTLPCRLCEYISRKGGKNLRTL
;
A
#
# COMPACT_ATOMS: atom_id res chain seq x y z
N MET A 1 -28.01 13.36 64.00
CA MET A 1 -27.64 14.78 64.15
C MET A 1 -26.17 14.85 64.47
N VAL A 2 -25.42 15.54 63.60
CA VAL A 2 -23.96 15.65 63.59
C VAL A 2 -23.49 16.66 64.63
N PRO A 3 -22.36 16.42 65.33
CA PRO A 3 -21.55 17.49 65.85
C PRO A 3 -20.23 17.65 65.06
N SER A 4 -19.98 18.93 64.79
CA SER A 4 -18.74 19.62 64.44
C SER A 4 -17.45 19.10 65.12
N LYS A 5 -16.30 19.17 64.44
CA LYS A 5 -15.21 20.16 64.72
C LYS A 5 -13.85 19.81 64.06
N THR A 6 -13.32 20.81 63.36
CA THR A 6 -11.92 21.31 63.26
C THR A 6 -10.67 20.39 63.24
N LEU A 7 -9.87 20.64 62.20
CA LEU A 7 -8.39 20.78 62.12
C LEU A 7 -7.47 19.56 62.31
N GLY A 8 -6.56 19.36 61.35
CA GLY A 8 -5.42 18.45 61.47
C GLY A 8 -4.54 18.37 60.21
N TYR A 9 -3.89 19.48 59.82
CA TYR A 9 -2.65 19.39 59.04
C TYR A 9 -1.57 18.82 59.96
N MET A 10 -1.12 17.58 59.70
CA MET A 10 0.21 17.00 60.01
C MET A 10 0.13 15.49 59.76
N ALA A 11 0.31 15.06 58.51
CA ALA A 11 0.82 13.73 58.17
C ALA A 11 1.42 13.74 56.75
N PRO A 12 2.58 14.41 56.57
CA PRO A 12 3.29 14.42 55.31
C PRO A 12 4.24 13.19 55.22
N MET A 13 4.75 12.91 54.03
CA MET A 13 6.06 12.24 53.85
C MET A 13 6.16 10.75 54.22
N LEU A 14 5.28 9.88 53.71
CA LEU A 14 5.54 8.42 53.74
C LEU A 14 5.28 7.67 52.42
N SER A 15 4.89 8.36 51.35
CA SER A 15 4.57 7.73 50.06
C SER A 15 5.63 7.95 48.96
N LEU A 16 6.69 8.71 49.22
CA LEU A 16 7.77 8.97 48.26
C LEU A 16 9.05 8.14 48.50
N ALA A 17 9.16 7.44 49.63
CA ALA A 17 10.33 6.61 49.95
C ALA A 17 10.22 5.15 49.47
N VAL A 18 9.03 4.69 49.06
CA VAL A 18 8.80 3.32 48.58
C VAL A 18 9.13 3.16 47.08
N LEU A 19 9.21 4.26 46.33
CA LEU A 19 9.52 4.25 44.88
C LEU A 19 11.02 4.23 44.55
N LEU A 20 11.91 4.43 45.53
CA LEU A 20 13.37 4.42 45.31
C LEU A 20 14.06 3.14 45.81
N PHE A 21 13.32 2.17 46.34
CA PHE A 21 13.87 0.89 46.82
C PHE A 21 13.60 -0.32 45.90
N LEU A 22 12.88 -0.13 44.79
CA LEU A 22 12.61 -1.20 43.79
C LEU A 22 13.49 -1.10 42.52
N SER A 23 14.41 -0.12 42.44
CA SER A 23 15.32 0.05 41.31
C SER A 23 16.66 -0.69 41.43
N ARG A 24 16.82 -1.60 42.41
CA ARG A 24 18.06 -2.36 42.64
C ARG A 24 18.02 -3.86 42.28
N PHE A 25 17.03 -4.31 41.51
CA PHE A 25 16.96 -5.69 41.01
C PHE A 25 16.76 -5.78 39.49
N LEU A 26 17.53 -5.01 38.72
CA LEU A 26 17.68 -5.24 37.28
C LEU A 26 19.17 -5.33 36.94
N GLU A 27 19.74 -6.50 37.20
CA GLU A 27 21.01 -6.90 36.59
C GLU A 27 20.76 -7.25 35.13
N PHE A 28 21.32 -6.46 34.22
CA PHE A 28 21.36 -6.75 32.79
C PHE A 28 22.57 -7.66 32.49
N PRO A 29 22.41 -8.78 31.77
CA PRO A 29 23.57 -9.49 31.24
C PRO A 29 24.12 -8.77 30.01
N SER A 30 25.45 -8.67 29.99
CA SER A 30 26.29 -8.05 28.97
C SER A 30 26.21 -8.77 27.62
N ILE A 31 26.09 -7.99 26.54
CA ILE A 31 26.12 -8.45 25.14
C ILE A 31 27.56 -8.69 24.72
N SER A 32 27.87 -9.89 24.24
CA SER A 32 29.03 -10.15 23.38
C SER A 32 28.79 -11.37 22.48
N SER A 33 28.91 -11.12 21.17
CA SER A 33 29.19 -12.06 20.06
C SER A 33 27.99 -12.80 19.41
N PRO A 34 28.14 -13.25 18.15
CA PRO A 34 28.09 -12.47 16.90
C PRO A 34 26.85 -12.82 16.04
N LEU A 35 26.56 -11.99 15.04
CA LEU A 35 25.44 -12.19 14.10
C LEU A 35 25.42 -13.60 13.47
N PRO A 36 24.26 -14.28 13.43
CA PRO A 36 23.99 -15.29 12.43
C PRO A 36 23.31 -14.64 11.21
N THR A 37 23.96 -14.77 10.06
CA THR A 37 23.35 -14.68 8.73
C THR A 37 22.29 -15.77 8.62
N ALA A 38 21.01 -15.44 8.71
CA ALA A 38 19.91 -16.39 8.54
C ALA A 38 19.12 -16.06 7.28
N GLY A 39 19.16 -16.99 6.32
CA GLY A 39 18.30 -16.99 5.15
C GLY A 39 16.83 -17.19 5.53
N LEU A 40 15.96 -16.69 4.67
CA LEU A 40 14.50 -16.79 4.75
C LEU A 40 14.05 -18.25 4.95
N PRO A 41 13.07 -18.52 5.84
CA PRO A 41 12.55 -19.87 6.01
C PRO A 41 11.71 -20.29 4.78
N ASP A 42 12.02 -21.48 4.27
CA ASP A 42 11.23 -22.22 3.28
C ASP A 42 9.82 -22.51 3.85
N PRO A 43 8.73 -22.20 3.12
CA PRO A 43 7.36 -22.56 3.51
C PRO A 43 7.16 -24.05 3.81
N ARG A 44 8.02 -24.95 3.31
CA ARG A 44 7.98 -26.39 3.63
C ARG A 44 8.44 -26.70 5.06
N ALA A 45 9.28 -25.86 5.68
CA ALA A 45 9.75 -26.09 7.04
C ALA A 45 8.68 -25.80 8.11
N ALA A 46 7.74 -24.88 7.83
CA ALA A 46 6.61 -24.61 8.71
C ALA A 46 5.58 -25.76 8.76
N ALA A 47 5.64 -26.70 7.82
CA ALA A 47 4.81 -27.90 7.81
C ALA A 47 5.44 -29.10 8.56
N ALA A 48 6.73 -29.03 8.94
CA ALA A 48 7.48 -30.18 9.45
C ALA A 48 7.79 -30.16 10.96
N ALA A 49 7.37 -29.13 11.70
CA ALA A 49 7.73 -28.99 13.12
C ALA A 49 6.55 -28.68 14.04
N THR A 50 5.49 -29.49 14.05
CA THR A 50 4.69 -29.74 15.26
C THR A 50 3.84 -31.01 15.07
N THR A 51 4.33 -32.16 15.53
CA THR A 51 3.50 -33.39 15.60
C THR A 51 2.66 -33.35 16.88
N ILE A 52 1.60 -32.55 16.87
CA ILE A 52 0.44 -32.79 17.77
C ILE A 52 -0.41 -33.85 17.07
N PRO A 53 -0.99 -34.86 17.77
CA PRO A 53 -1.87 -35.82 17.13
C PRO A 53 -3.10 -35.08 16.59
N ALA A 54 -3.10 -34.75 15.31
CA ALA A 54 -4.25 -34.17 14.63
C ALA A 54 -5.23 -35.31 14.37
N THR A 55 -6.28 -35.40 15.19
CA THR A 55 -7.53 -36.04 14.74
C THR A 55 -7.86 -35.46 13.36
N PRO A 56 -8.07 -36.28 12.31
CA PRO A 56 -8.28 -35.77 10.97
C PRO A 56 -9.56 -34.93 10.97
N ARG A 57 -9.40 -33.60 10.91
CA ARG A 57 -10.53 -32.69 10.84
C ARG A 57 -11.25 -32.96 9.53
N ARG A 58 -12.55 -33.22 9.64
CA ARG A 58 -13.41 -33.34 8.47
C ARG A 58 -13.44 -31.98 7.77
N LYS A 59 -12.92 -31.93 6.54
CA LYS A 59 -13.01 -30.75 5.67
C LYS A 59 -14.47 -30.60 5.25
N GLU A 60 -15.09 -29.50 5.63
CA GLU A 60 -16.49 -29.19 5.34
C GLU A 60 -16.56 -27.89 4.54
N PRO A 61 -17.18 -27.90 3.34
CA PRO A 61 -17.46 -26.68 2.62
C PRO A 61 -18.22 -25.69 3.51
N PHE A 62 -17.75 -24.45 3.57
CA PHE A 62 -18.38 -23.38 4.35
C PHE A 62 -18.62 -22.13 3.50
N THR A 63 -19.63 -21.37 3.85
CA THR A 63 -19.93 -20.05 3.24
C THR A 63 -19.93 -18.95 4.30
N ASP A 64 -20.35 -19.28 5.53
CA ASP A 64 -20.38 -18.35 6.64
C ASP A 64 -18.96 -18.07 7.20
N LEU A 65 -18.49 -16.84 6.94
CA LEU A 65 -17.18 -16.38 7.38
C LEU A 65 -17.13 -16.17 8.90
N VAL A 66 -18.23 -15.75 9.52
CA VAL A 66 -18.26 -15.49 10.97
C VAL A 66 -18.13 -16.80 11.74
N GLY A 67 -18.92 -17.82 11.38
CA GLY A 67 -18.79 -19.15 11.96
C GLY A 67 -17.43 -19.81 11.70
N ALA A 68 -16.75 -19.47 10.60
CA ALA A 68 -15.37 -19.91 10.36
C ALA A 68 -14.40 -19.30 11.39
N PHE A 69 -14.53 -18.00 11.69
CA PHE A 69 -13.77 -17.35 12.75
C PHE A 69 -14.06 -17.92 14.13
N ASP A 70 -15.32 -18.17 14.47
CA ASP A 70 -15.67 -18.74 15.78
C ASP A 70 -15.04 -20.12 15.99
N ARG A 71 -14.96 -20.93 14.92
CA ARG A 71 -14.25 -22.22 14.95
C ARG A 71 -12.75 -22.02 15.11
N TRP A 72 -12.17 -21.05 14.39
CA TRP A 72 -10.75 -20.73 14.50
C TRP A 72 -10.36 -20.20 15.88
N ASP A 73 -11.15 -19.31 16.46
CA ASP A 73 -10.92 -18.72 17.80
C ASP A 73 -10.90 -19.82 18.88
N LYS A 74 -11.75 -20.85 18.76
CA LYS A 74 -11.80 -22.00 19.69
C LYS A 74 -10.59 -22.93 19.61
N VAL A 75 -9.92 -22.96 18.45
CA VAL A 75 -8.95 -24.02 18.11
C VAL A 75 -7.52 -23.50 18.02
N VAL A 76 -7.36 -22.31 17.44
CA VAL A 76 -6.08 -21.63 17.25
C VAL A 76 -6.06 -20.39 18.14
N GLY A 77 -6.93 -19.42 17.86
CA GLY A 77 -7.00 -18.16 18.58
C GLY A 77 -5.73 -17.29 18.45
N CYS A 78 -5.83 -16.05 18.93
CA CYS A 78 -4.76 -15.08 18.75
C CYS A 78 -3.45 -15.41 19.48
N GLU A 79 -3.51 -16.10 20.61
CA GLU A 79 -2.30 -16.48 21.36
C GLU A 79 -1.42 -17.43 20.55
N ARG A 80 -1.98 -18.55 20.06
CA ARG A 80 -1.24 -19.53 19.26
C ARG A 80 -0.79 -18.95 17.93
N PHE A 81 -1.62 -18.11 17.30
CA PHE A 81 -1.25 -17.42 16.07
C PHE A 81 -0.03 -16.51 16.27
N ARG A 82 -0.04 -15.68 17.32
CA ARG A 82 1.10 -14.82 17.66
C ARG A 82 2.33 -15.64 18.01
N GLU A 83 2.17 -16.76 18.71
CA GLU A 83 3.29 -17.64 19.04
C GLU A 83 3.94 -18.24 17.79
N LYS A 84 3.12 -18.79 16.88
CA LYS A 84 3.56 -19.32 15.59
C LYS A 84 4.34 -18.29 14.76
N HIS A 85 3.98 -17.02 14.88
CA HIS A 85 4.58 -15.92 14.13
C HIS A 85 5.48 -15.00 14.98
N ARG A 86 5.89 -15.42 16.18
CA ARG A 86 6.70 -14.60 17.09
C ARG A 86 8.01 -14.14 16.47
N GLY A 87 8.62 -14.98 15.63
CA GLY A 87 9.86 -14.67 14.90
C GLY A 87 9.66 -14.02 13.53
N TRP A 88 8.42 -13.70 13.14
CA TRP A 88 8.16 -13.05 11.86
C TRP A 88 8.65 -11.60 11.88
N ALA A 89 9.71 -11.32 11.13
CA ALA A 89 10.28 -10.00 10.96
C ALA A 89 10.48 -9.72 9.46
N PRO A 90 9.54 -9.01 8.80
CA PRO A 90 9.74 -8.57 7.43
C PRO A 90 10.90 -7.56 7.36
N ASN A 91 11.48 -7.35 6.17
CA ASN A 91 12.55 -6.37 6.00
C ASN A 91 12.03 -4.96 6.32
N ALA A 92 12.41 -4.41 7.47
CA ALA A 92 11.96 -3.08 7.90
C ALA A 92 12.39 -1.98 6.92
N SER A 93 13.51 -2.18 6.20
CA SER A 93 14.05 -1.22 5.23
C SER A 93 13.36 -1.26 3.87
N ALA A 94 12.43 -2.19 3.65
CA ALA A 94 11.60 -2.22 2.43
C ALA A 94 10.58 -1.07 2.38
N LEU A 95 10.35 -0.42 3.52
CA LEU A 95 9.44 0.71 3.65
C LEU A 95 10.14 1.87 4.38
N GLN A 96 9.92 3.08 3.88
CA GLN A 96 10.31 4.29 4.59
C GLN A 96 9.47 4.49 5.84
N GLU A 97 10.04 5.12 6.86
CA GLU A 97 9.26 5.57 8.00
C GLU A 97 8.30 6.68 7.55
N ALA A 98 6.99 6.42 7.70
CA ALA A 98 6.00 7.46 7.52
C ALA A 98 6.15 8.49 8.64
N GLY A 99 6.28 9.77 8.27
CA GLY A 99 6.59 10.88 9.17
C GLY A 99 5.97 10.73 10.57
N THR A 100 6.81 10.77 11.59
CA THR A 100 6.44 10.50 13.00
C THR A 100 5.62 11.62 13.64
N GLY A 101 5.32 12.69 12.90
CA GLY A 101 4.83 13.96 13.43
C GLY A 101 5.93 14.82 14.07
N ASP A 102 7.21 14.45 13.95
CA ASP A 102 8.34 15.25 14.46
C ASP A 102 8.69 16.40 13.50
N CYS A 103 8.38 17.63 13.92
CA CYS A 103 8.62 18.85 13.16
C CYS A 103 10.04 19.41 13.29
N ARG A 104 10.92 18.77 14.07
CA ARG A 104 12.31 19.25 14.23
C ARG A 104 13.02 19.19 12.88
N GLY A 105 13.59 20.32 12.45
CA GLY A 105 14.32 20.44 11.19
C GLY A 105 13.47 20.75 9.96
N LEU A 106 12.19 21.14 10.13
CA LEU A 106 11.45 21.81 9.06
C LEU A 106 12.00 23.24 8.87
N GLU A 107 12.31 23.62 7.63
CA GLU A 107 12.82 24.98 7.35
C GLU A 107 11.69 25.95 6.99
N VAL A 108 10.56 25.44 6.47
CA VAL A 108 9.38 26.24 6.12
C VAL A 108 8.09 25.65 6.72
N PRO A 109 7.20 26.47 7.31
CA PRO A 109 5.98 26.00 7.97
C PRO A 109 4.82 25.72 7.00
N HIS A 110 4.93 26.18 5.76
CA HIS A 110 3.95 25.98 4.71
C HIS A 110 4.67 25.56 3.44
N VAL A 111 4.12 24.58 2.73
CA VAL A 111 4.62 24.13 1.43
C VAL A 111 3.48 24.13 0.42
N SER A 112 3.73 24.71 -0.75
CA SER A 112 2.82 24.69 -1.91
C SER A 112 3.39 23.82 -3.03
N VAL A 113 2.61 22.84 -3.48
CA VAL A 113 2.91 21.95 -4.60
C VAL A 113 1.89 22.20 -5.71
N LEU A 114 2.37 22.67 -6.87
CA LEU A 114 1.56 22.83 -8.06
C LEU A 114 1.68 21.58 -8.94
N VAL A 115 0.57 20.90 -9.19
CA VAL A 115 0.50 19.70 -10.02
C VAL A 115 0.40 20.12 -11.49
N LYS A 116 1.33 19.64 -12.33
CA LYS A 116 1.42 19.96 -13.76
C LYS A 116 1.02 18.77 -14.62
N GLY A 117 0.25 19.04 -15.68
CA GLY A 117 -0.16 18.06 -16.67
C GLY A 117 -1.43 17.29 -16.30
N TRP A 118 -1.80 16.31 -17.12
CA TRP A 118 -2.85 15.36 -16.79
C TRP A 118 -2.35 14.41 -15.72
N THR A 119 -3.17 14.15 -14.70
CA THR A 119 -2.83 13.28 -13.57
C THR A 119 -3.96 12.28 -13.33
N TRP A 120 -3.60 11.04 -13.01
CA TRP A 120 -4.56 10.02 -12.56
C TRP A 120 -4.75 10.04 -11.04
N ILE A 121 -3.91 10.79 -10.32
CA ILE A 121 -4.10 11.04 -8.89
C ILE A 121 -5.52 11.56 -8.68
N PRO A 122 -6.27 11.02 -7.70
CA PRO A 122 -7.62 11.47 -7.41
C PRO A 122 -7.69 12.99 -7.25
N ASP A 123 -8.76 13.62 -7.73
CA ASP A 123 -9.02 15.06 -7.48
C ASP A 123 -9.04 15.40 -5.99
N ASN A 124 -9.27 14.40 -5.14
CA ASN A 124 -9.15 14.51 -3.70
C ASN A 124 -7.75 14.94 -3.23
N LEU A 125 -6.70 14.78 -4.06
CA LEU A 125 -5.36 15.31 -3.73
C LEU A 125 -5.20 16.81 -3.99
N ASP A 126 -6.12 17.48 -4.69
CA ASP A 126 -6.14 18.95 -4.87
C ASP A 126 -6.80 19.65 -3.67
N GLN A 127 -6.09 19.71 -2.54
CA GLN A 127 -6.60 20.24 -1.28
C GLN A 127 -5.51 20.85 -0.40
N MET A 128 -5.94 21.54 0.66
CA MET A 128 -5.09 21.98 1.76
C MET A 128 -5.07 20.91 2.87
N TYR A 129 -3.88 20.44 3.21
CA TYR A 129 -3.63 19.42 4.24
C TYR A 129 -3.04 20.05 5.50
N SER A 130 -3.63 19.71 6.65
CA SER A 130 -3.03 19.96 7.95
C SER A 130 -2.27 18.71 8.40
N CYS A 131 -0.95 18.71 8.26
CA CYS A 131 -0.11 17.57 8.57
C CYS A 131 0.11 17.45 10.08
N ARG A 132 0.40 16.22 10.57
CA ARG A 132 0.50 15.94 12.02
C ARG A 132 1.50 16.81 12.77
N CYS A 133 2.54 17.27 12.07
CA CYS A 133 3.58 18.14 12.57
C CYS A 133 3.21 19.65 12.55
N GLY A 134 1.96 20.01 12.24
CA GLY A 134 1.52 21.41 12.10
C GLY A 134 1.91 22.07 10.78
N LEU A 135 2.64 21.36 9.91
CA LEU A 135 2.95 21.80 8.54
C LEU A 135 1.64 21.93 7.75
N SER A 136 1.44 23.07 7.10
CA SER A 136 0.38 23.20 6.09
C SER A 136 0.93 22.83 4.72
N CYS A 137 0.23 21.94 4.02
CA CYS A 137 0.64 21.44 2.73
C CYS A 137 -0.49 21.67 1.72
N LEU A 138 -0.28 22.59 0.79
CA LEU A 138 -1.21 22.82 -0.31
C LEU A 138 -0.76 21.98 -1.50
N TRP A 139 -1.64 21.13 -2.00
CA TRP A 139 -1.51 20.51 -3.31
C TRP A 139 -2.60 21.10 -4.19
N THR A 140 -2.25 21.61 -5.36
CA THR A 140 -3.28 22.15 -6.26
C THR A 140 -2.97 22.02 -7.73
N LYS A 141 -4.01 21.89 -8.55
CA LYS A 141 -3.94 22.00 -10.02
C LYS A 141 -4.15 23.45 -10.49
N SER A 142 -4.59 24.35 -9.62
CA SER A 142 -4.86 25.75 -9.94
C SER A 142 -3.59 26.59 -9.89
N GLU A 143 -3.19 27.17 -11.02
CA GLU A 143 -2.05 28.10 -11.09
C GLU A 143 -2.28 29.38 -10.27
N VAL A 144 -3.54 29.74 -10.01
CA VAL A 144 -3.89 30.91 -9.18
C VAL A 144 -3.68 30.62 -7.70
N LEU A 145 -4.09 29.43 -7.23
CA LEU A 145 -3.90 29.03 -5.83
C LEU A 145 -2.45 28.66 -5.53
N GLY A 146 -1.76 28.07 -6.51
CA GLY A 146 -0.36 27.70 -6.44
C GLY A 146 0.60 28.78 -6.94
N ASP A 147 0.28 30.07 -6.80
CA ASP A 147 1.20 31.14 -7.23
C ASP A 147 2.56 31.03 -6.51
N LYS A 148 3.65 31.05 -7.28
CA LYS A 148 5.05 30.86 -6.82
C LYS A 148 5.22 29.65 -5.88
N PRO A 149 4.92 28.43 -6.35
CA PRO A 149 4.91 27.25 -5.52
C PRO A 149 6.33 26.88 -5.08
N ASP A 150 6.45 26.04 -4.05
CA ASP A 150 7.73 25.47 -3.62
C ASP A 150 8.18 24.33 -4.52
N ALA A 151 7.22 23.62 -5.12
CA ALA A 151 7.47 22.53 -6.05
C ALA A 151 6.46 22.46 -7.19
N LEU A 152 6.92 21.96 -8.33
CA LEU A 152 6.11 21.51 -9.46
C LEU A 152 6.13 19.98 -9.48
N LEU A 153 4.96 19.37 -9.40
CA LEU A 153 4.82 17.91 -9.52
C LEU A 153 4.46 17.54 -10.96
N PHE A 154 5.25 16.63 -11.53
CA PHE A 154 5.00 16.00 -12.81
C PHE A 154 4.74 14.52 -12.57
N GLU A 155 3.59 14.02 -13.04
CA GLU A 155 3.24 12.61 -12.94
C GLU A 155 3.32 11.94 -14.30
N ASN A 156 4.00 10.78 -14.38
CA ASN A 156 4.17 9.96 -15.59
C ASN A 156 4.74 10.69 -16.82
N VAL A 157 5.09 11.96 -16.66
CA VAL A 157 5.69 12.86 -17.63
C VAL A 157 6.94 13.40 -16.97
N ARG A 158 8.07 13.29 -17.67
CA ARG A 158 9.33 13.81 -17.14
C ARG A 158 9.25 15.33 -17.06
N PRO A 159 9.82 15.95 -16.01
CA PRO A 159 9.98 17.40 -15.96
C PRO A 159 10.74 17.88 -17.21
N PRO A 160 10.33 19.02 -17.81
CA PRO A 160 11.01 19.57 -18.97
C PRO A 160 12.45 20.00 -18.61
N LEU A 161 13.33 19.96 -19.62
CA LEU A 161 14.66 20.56 -19.53
C LEU A 161 14.50 22.09 -19.38
N GLN A 162 15.27 22.66 -18.47
CA GLN A 162 15.29 24.11 -18.28
C GLN A 162 16.45 24.68 -19.10
N ASP A 163 16.20 24.98 -20.39
CA ASP A 163 17.19 25.73 -21.17
C ASP A 163 17.36 27.12 -20.56
N SER A 164 18.61 27.48 -20.26
CA SER A 164 18.96 28.78 -19.66
C SER A 164 18.61 30.00 -20.53
N ASN A 165 18.07 29.78 -21.74
CA ASN A 165 17.75 30.81 -22.72
C ASN A 165 16.31 30.80 -23.27
N SER A 166 15.42 29.89 -22.84
CA SER A 166 14.04 29.89 -23.34
C SER A 166 13.12 30.74 -22.46
N ALA A 167 13.02 32.02 -22.81
CA ALA A 167 11.79 32.74 -22.55
C ALA A 167 10.63 31.97 -23.20
N SER A 168 9.61 31.72 -22.39
CA SER A 168 8.32 31.07 -22.69
C SER A 168 7.92 30.96 -24.17
N CYS A 169 7.91 29.73 -24.69
CA CYS A 169 7.00 29.33 -25.77
C CYS A 169 6.22 28.09 -25.31
N PHE A 170 5.05 28.31 -24.71
CA PHE A 170 4.06 27.25 -24.53
C PHE A 170 3.29 27.09 -25.85
N HIS A 171 3.51 25.99 -26.56
CA HIS A 171 2.71 25.65 -27.72
C HIS A 171 1.41 24.97 -27.25
N VAL A 172 0.30 25.71 -27.30
CA VAL A 172 -1.04 25.12 -27.36
C VAL A 172 -1.18 24.49 -28.75
N ILE A 173 -1.49 23.20 -28.81
CA ILE A 173 -1.76 22.50 -30.06
C ILE A 173 -3.07 23.06 -30.62
N GLY A 174 -2.95 23.96 -31.59
CA GLY A 174 -4.05 24.54 -32.35
C GLY A 174 -3.50 24.97 -33.71
N THR A 175 -4.05 24.38 -34.76
CA THR A 175 -3.68 24.48 -36.18
C THR A 175 -3.30 25.88 -36.66
N SER A 176 -2.06 26.05 -37.13
CA SER A 176 -1.71 26.97 -38.23
C SER A 176 -0.30 26.67 -38.71
N LYS A 177 -0.12 26.62 -40.03
CA LYS A 177 1.17 26.58 -40.70
C LYS A 177 1.96 27.87 -40.44
N ASP A 178 3.28 27.73 -40.58
CA ASP A 178 4.31 28.74 -40.81
C ASP A 178 4.95 29.42 -39.59
N GLY A 179 6.22 29.07 -39.36
CA GLY A 179 7.20 29.95 -38.71
C GLY A 179 7.93 29.38 -37.48
N CYS A 180 8.95 28.55 -37.66
CA CYS A 180 10.06 28.43 -36.71
C CYS A 180 11.38 28.40 -37.50
N MET A 181 12.28 29.33 -37.16
CA MET A 181 13.64 29.43 -37.70
C MET A 181 14.50 28.31 -37.09
N GLU A 182 15.24 27.58 -37.94
CA GLU A 182 16.28 26.64 -37.49
C GLU A 182 17.33 27.39 -36.65
N VAL A 183 17.62 26.90 -35.44
CA VAL A 183 18.83 27.27 -34.71
C VAL A 183 19.72 26.04 -34.61
N GLY A 184 20.94 26.22 -35.07
CA GLY A 184 21.90 25.17 -35.40
C GLY A 184 22.33 24.25 -34.27
N SER A 185 22.89 23.13 -34.72
CA SER A 185 23.60 22.11 -33.97
C SER A 185 24.54 22.67 -32.90
N VAL A 186 24.37 22.24 -31.65
CA VAL A 186 25.35 22.44 -30.56
C VAL A 186 26.11 21.14 -30.31
N GLY A 187 27.44 21.25 -30.25
CA GLY A 187 28.38 20.15 -30.05
C GLY A 187 28.36 19.53 -28.63
N PRO A 188 29.21 18.53 -28.38
CA PRO A 188 29.11 17.63 -27.23
C PRO A 188 29.75 18.24 -25.97
N ASP A 189 29.13 19.26 -25.38
CA ASP A 189 29.49 19.78 -24.04
C ASP A 189 28.21 20.17 -23.26
N ALA A 190 27.22 19.28 -23.24
CA ALA A 190 25.94 19.48 -22.53
C ALA A 190 26.01 19.01 -21.07
N ALA A 191 26.84 19.65 -20.25
CA ALA A 191 26.86 19.44 -18.79
C ALA A 191 26.21 20.60 -18.00
N SER A 192 25.82 21.70 -18.65
CA SER A 192 25.33 22.92 -17.98
C SER A 192 23.82 23.18 -18.08
N GLY A 193 23.04 22.31 -18.75
CA GLY A 193 21.62 22.56 -19.07
C GLY A 193 20.58 22.08 -18.03
N ASN A 194 21.02 21.53 -16.89
CA ASN A 194 20.12 20.86 -15.93
C ASN A 194 19.94 21.58 -14.59
N LEU A 195 20.61 22.72 -14.39
CA LEU A 195 20.61 23.43 -13.12
C LEU A 195 19.32 24.24 -12.96
N ARG A 196 18.52 23.86 -11.96
CA ARG A 196 17.35 24.64 -11.51
C ARG A 196 17.78 26.08 -11.25
N GLN A 197 17.05 27.05 -11.80
CA GLN A 197 17.27 28.46 -11.47
C GLN A 197 17.11 28.69 -9.96
N LYS A 198 18.08 29.39 -9.35
CA LYS A 198 18.07 29.69 -7.92
C LYS A 198 16.79 30.42 -7.52
N GLY A 199 16.06 29.88 -6.56
CA GLY A 199 14.77 30.41 -6.10
C GLY A 199 13.55 29.95 -6.92
N GLY A 200 13.74 29.15 -7.97
CA GLY A 200 12.66 28.48 -8.69
C GLY A 200 12.10 27.27 -7.93
N PRO A 201 10.89 26.79 -8.28
CA PRO A 201 10.29 25.63 -7.62
C PRO A 201 11.09 24.35 -7.86
N LEU A 202 11.09 23.44 -6.89
CA LEU A 202 11.64 22.09 -7.04
C LEU A 202 10.84 21.29 -8.08
N ARG A 203 11.51 20.46 -8.87
CA ARG A 203 10.87 19.54 -9.81
C ARG A 203 10.68 18.19 -9.13
N VAL A 204 9.44 17.82 -8.91
CA VAL A 204 9.09 16.51 -8.37
C VAL A 204 8.61 15.65 -9.53
N TYR A 205 9.21 14.50 -9.73
CA TYR A 205 8.76 13.50 -10.71
C TYR A 205 8.20 12.30 -9.98
N MET A 206 6.95 11.94 -10.25
CA MET A 206 6.32 10.73 -9.74
C MET A 206 6.03 9.76 -10.88
N ASP A 207 6.47 8.52 -10.71
CA ASP A 207 6.17 7.43 -11.63
C ASP A 207 6.18 6.10 -10.88
N LEU A 208 5.06 5.38 -10.94
CA LEU A 208 4.85 4.16 -10.17
C LEU A 208 4.85 2.90 -11.06
N GLU A 209 5.22 3.00 -12.34
CA GLU A 209 5.29 1.85 -13.23
C GLU A 209 6.53 0.97 -12.98
N ALA A 210 6.37 -0.35 -13.16
CA ALA A 210 7.37 -1.35 -12.79
C ALA A 210 8.74 -1.19 -13.46
N SER A 211 8.81 -0.56 -14.64
CA SER A 211 10.04 -0.42 -15.44
C SER A 211 10.76 0.93 -15.27
N ARG A 212 10.21 1.85 -14.47
CA ARG A 212 10.64 3.25 -14.44
C ARG A 212 11.67 3.53 -13.34
N LYS A 213 12.51 4.53 -13.63
CA LYS A 213 13.67 4.95 -12.85
C LYS A 213 13.71 6.48 -12.82
N PRO A 214 14.44 7.07 -11.84
CA PRO A 214 14.78 8.50 -11.86
C PRO A 214 15.23 8.93 -13.25
N SER A 215 14.71 10.05 -13.74
CA SER A 215 15.08 10.58 -15.06
C SER A 215 16.40 11.35 -15.01
N GLY A 216 16.82 11.76 -13.81
CA GLY A 216 18.00 12.60 -13.59
C GLY A 216 17.75 14.08 -13.85
N PHE A 217 16.51 14.44 -14.21
CA PHE A 217 16.08 15.83 -14.43
C PHE A 217 15.15 16.34 -13.33
N GLU A 218 14.81 15.52 -12.34
CA GLU A 218 14.04 15.91 -11.17
C GLU A 218 14.95 16.30 -10.00
N ASP A 219 14.44 17.13 -9.10
CA ASP A 219 15.06 17.39 -7.80
C ASP A 219 14.60 16.35 -6.75
N ILE A 220 13.42 15.76 -6.93
CA ILE A 220 12.82 14.74 -6.05
C ILE A 220 12.14 13.68 -6.91
N PHE A 221 12.46 12.41 -6.69
CA PHE A 221 11.78 11.28 -7.31
C PHE A 221 10.83 10.57 -6.33
N ILE A 222 9.58 10.41 -6.75
CA ILE A 222 8.57 9.63 -6.03
C ILE A 222 8.38 8.30 -6.76
N GLY A 223 8.73 7.21 -6.09
CA GLY A 223 8.58 5.84 -6.59
C GLY A 223 8.09 4.89 -5.52
N TYR A 224 8.11 3.59 -5.79
CA TYR A 224 7.64 2.56 -4.84
C TYR A 224 8.78 1.85 -4.10
N HIS A 225 10.05 2.16 -4.40
CA HIS A 225 11.17 1.63 -3.64
C HIS A 225 11.49 2.49 -2.43
N ALA A 226 11.90 1.88 -1.32
CA ALA A 226 12.29 2.63 -0.12
C ALA A 226 13.51 3.54 -0.30
N LYS A 227 14.34 3.28 -1.32
CA LYS A 227 15.52 4.08 -1.68
C LYS A 227 15.20 5.34 -2.49
N ASP A 228 13.98 5.46 -3.01
CA ASP A 228 13.54 6.66 -3.74
C ASP A 228 13.41 7.82 -2.74
N ASP A 229 13.40 9.08 -3.19
CA ASP A 229 13.37 10.23 -2.26
C ASP A 229 12.12 10.19 -1.36
N VAL A 230 10.97 9.93 -1.98
CA VAL A 230 9.72 9.68 -1.28
C VAL A 230 9.10 8.40 -1.83
N GLN A 231 8.94 7.41 -0.97
CA GLN A 231 8.26 6.18 -1.32
C GLN A 231 6.74 6.38 -1.28
N THR A 232 6.04 5.75 -2.21
CA THR A 232 4.59 5.54 -2.15
C THR A 232 4.23 4.08 -2.43
N THR A 233 3.20 3.58 -1.75
CA THR A 233 2.64 2.24 -1.96
C THR A 233 1.16 2.33 -2.35
N TYR A 234 0.63 1.21 -2.83
CA TYR A 234 -0.77 1.07 -3.21
C TYR A 234 -1.69 0.61 -2.06
N ALA A 235 -1.24 0.70 -0.80
CA ALA A 235 -1.97 0.17 0.37
C ALA A 235 -2.91 1.18 1.09
N GLY A 236 -3.22 2.33 0.47
CA GLY A 236 -3.92 3.47 1.10
C GLY A 236 -5.40 3.61 0.72
N ALA A 237 -6.23 4.07 1.68
CA ALA A 237 -7.67 4.38 1.65
C ALA A 237 -8.17 5.36 0.56
N LEU A 238 -7.39 6.31 0.07
CA LEU A 238 -7.81 7.23 -1.00
C LEU A 238 -7.88 6.55 -2.38
N PHE A 239 -7.22 5.42 -2.58
CA PHE A 239 -7.52 4.51 -3.70
C PHE A 239 -8.95 3.91 -3.62
N HIS A 240 -9.70 4.20 -2.55
CA HIS A 240 -10.98 3.57 -2.24
C HIS A 240 -12.14 4.56 -2.12
N ASN A 241 -11.93 5.88 -2.25
CA ASN A 241 -12.98 6.89 -2.03
C ASN A 241 -14.15 6.87 -3.04
N SER A 242 -14.10 5.97 -4.03
CA SER A 242 -15.18 5.75 -5.00
C SER A 242 -15.82 4.36 -4.88
N ARG A 243 -15.67 3.66 -3.74
CA ARG A 243 -16.07 2.24 -3.64
C ARG A 243 -16.90 1.96 -2.40
N ASN A 244 -18.01 1.25 -2.57
CA ASN A 244 -18.78 0.69 -1.47
C ASN A 244 -17.93 -0.30 -0.65
N TYR A 245 -17.71 0.02 0.62
CA TYR A 245 -16.94 -0.79 1.59
C TYR A 245 -17.73 -1.97 2.18
N HIS A 246 -18.75 -2.44 1.47
CA HIS A 246 -19.46 -3.63 1.88
C HIS A 246 -18.51 -4.84 1.83
N VAL A 247 -18.27 -5.46 2.99
CA VAL A 247 -17.54 -6.72 3.09
C VAL A 247 -18.54 -7.81 3.44
N SER A 248 -18.82 -8.69 2.48
CA SER A 248 -19.79 -9.76 2.65
C SER A 248 -19.36 -10.74 3.75
N ARG A 249 -20.32 -11.09 4.60
CA ARG A 249 -20.17 -12.18 5.59
C ARG A 249 -20.33 -13.56 4.97
N GLN A 250 -21.03 -13.65 3.84
CA GLN A 250 -21.33 -14.90 3.15
C GLN A 250 -20.46 -15.01 1.90
N LYS A 251 -19.66 -16.06 1.86
CA LYS A 251 -18.82 -16.41 0.72
C LYS A 251 -19.56 -17.37 -0.20
N ARG A 252 -19.30 -17.26 -1.50
CA ARG A 252 -19.84 -18.17 -2.51
C ARG A 252 -19.33 -19.59 -2.35
N SER A 253 -20.18 -20.53 -2.75
CA SER A 253 -19.88 -21.96 -2.79
C SER A 253 -19.63 -22.48 -4.21
N ASP A 254 -20.20 -21.83 -5.22
CA ASP A 254 -20.17 -22.22 -6.63
C ASP A 254 -18.95 -21.67 -7.38
N ALA A 255 -18.50 -20.47 -7.04
CA ALA A 255 -17.27 -19.86 -7.54
C ALA A 255 -16.34 -19.50 -6.37
N LEU A 256 -15.14 -20.09 -6.34
CA LEU A 256 -14.18 -19.90 -5.25
C LEU A 256 -13.32 -18.66 -5.45
N VAL A 257 -12.95 -18.40 -6.71
CA VAL A 257 -11.97 -17.39 -7.08
C VAL A 257 -12.63 -16.26 -7.88
N TYR A 258 -12.34 -15.03 -7.48
CA TYR A 258 -12.56 -13.82 -8.27
C TYR A 258 -11.31 -13.46 -9.05
N TRP A 259 -11.45 -13.10 -10.32
CA TRP A 259 -10.43 -12.40 -11.08
C TRP A 259 -11.05 -11.27 -11.90
N SER A 260 -10.30 -10.19 -12.10
CA SER A 260 -10.72 -9.12 -13.02
C SER A 260 -9.52 -8.49 -13.69
N SER A 261 -9.59 -8.33 -15.02
CA SER A 261 -8.52 -7.72 -15.79
C SER A 261 -9.07 -7.09 -17.07
N SER A 262 -8.61 -5.87 -17.37
CA SER A 262 -8.94 -5.18 -18.62
C SER A 262 -7.71 -4.79 -19.46
N ARG A 263 -6.50 -5.08 -18.96
CA ARG A 263 -5.23 -4.89 -19.69
C ARG A 263 -4.70 -6.28 -20.07
N CYS A 264 -5.04 -6.79 -21.25
CA CYS A 264 -4.76 -8.18 -21.59
C CYS A 264 -3.29 -8.33 -22.00
N LEU A 265 -2.45 -8.82 -21.07
CA LEU A 265 -1.01 -9.02 -21.27
C LEU A 265 -0.77 -10.52 -21.45
N PRO A 266 -0.09 -10.96 -22.53
CA PRO A 266 0.01 -12.40 -22.86
C PRO A 266 0.47 -13.29 -21.70
N ASP A 267 1.56 -12.94 -21.04
CA ASP A 267 2.12 -13.76 -19.95
C ASP A 267 1.19 -13.82 -18.73
N ARG A 268 0.58 -12.68 -18.39
CA ARG A 268 -0.37 -12.59 -17.28
C ARG A 268 -1.62 -13.41 -17.55
N ASP A 269 -2.18 -13.27 -18.75
CA ASP A 269 -3.42 -13.94 -19.13
C ASP A 269 -3.19 -15.44 -19.27
N GLN A 270 -2.01 -15.87 -19.76
CA GLN A 270 -1.63 -17.28 -19.80
C GLN A 270 -1.49 -17.87 -18.39
N LEU A 271 -0.84 -17.15 -17.48
CA LEU A 271 -0.74 -17.54 -16.07
C LEU A 271 -2.12 -17.66 -15.43
N ALA A 272 -2.97 -16.64 -15.58
CA ALA A 272 -4.33 -16.64 -15.07
C ALA A 272 -5.13 -17.82 -15.63
N LYS A 273 -5.10 -18.04 -16.95
CA LYS A 273 -5.82 -19.14 -17.61
C LYS A 273 -5.38 -20.51 -17.09
N SER A 274 -4.07 -20.72 -16.94
CA SER A 274 -3.52 -22.00 -16.46
C SER A 274 -4.04 -22.36 -15.07
N PHE A 275 -4.13 -21.40 -14.16
CA PHE A 275 -4.70 -21.62 -12.83
C PHE A 275 -6.24 -21.66 -12.82
N LEU A 276 -6.90 -20.68 -13.45
CA LEU A 276 -8.35 -20.53 -13.40
C LEU A 276 -9.09 -21.72 -14.03
N SER A 277 -8.53 -22.34 -15.08
CA SER A 277 -9.09 -23.58 -15.67
C SER A 277 -9.18 -24.76 -14.69
N LEU A 278 -8.45 -24.71 -13.57
CA LEU A 278 -8.39 -25.76 -12.57
C LEU A 278 -9.29 -25.50 -11.37
N VAL A 279 -9.93 -24.33 -11.26
CA VAL A 279 -10.74 -23.93 -10.09
C VAL A 279 -12.07 -23.30 -10.51
N PRO A 280 -13.16 -23.46 -9.73
CA PRO A 280 -14.39 -22.72 -9.96
C PRO A 280 -14.15 -21.22 -9.75
N HIS A 281 -14.47 -20.39 -10.75
CA HIS A 281 -14.12 -18.98 -10.74
C HIS A 281 -15.09 -18.11 -11.55
N HIS A 282 -15.10 -16.83 -11.21
CA HIS A 282 -15.62 -15.77 -12.07
C HIS A 282 -14.50 -14.82 -12.46
N SER A 283 -14.51 -14.46 -13.73
CA SER A 283 -13.54 -13.59 -14.38
C SER A 283 -14.29 -12.42 -15.01
N PHE A 284 -14.01 -11.22 -14.51
CA PHE A 284 -14.61 -9.96 -14.91
C PHE A 284 -13.63 -9.11 -15.75
N GLY A 285 -14.12 -8.04 -16.36
CA GLY A 285 -13.31 -7.17 -17.22
C GLY A 285 -13.15 -7.73 -18.64
N LYS A 286 -12.22 -7.19 -19.42
CA LYS A 286 -12.07 -7.54 -20.85
C LYS A 286 -11.33 -8.87 -21.08
N CYS A 287 -10.49 -9.30 -20.14
CA CYS A 287 -9.59 -10.45 -20.34
C CYS A 287 -10.16 -11.71 -19.68
N LEU A 288 -10.19 -12.83 -20.43
CA LEU A 288 -10.80 -14.12 -20.05
C LEU A 288 -12.18 -13.99 -19.36
N ASN A 289 -13.01 -13.03 -19.79
CA ASN A 289 -14.33 -12.85 -19.18
C ASN A 289 -15.17 -14.13 -19.32
N ASN A 290 -15.82 -14.55 -18.23
CA ASN A 290 -16.69 -15.74 -18.24
C ASN A 290 -18.05 -15.49 -17.56
N VAL A 291 -18.41 -14.22 -17.34
CA VAL A 291 -19.64 -13.81 -16.65
C VAL A 291 -20.60 -13.03 -17.54
N ASP A 292 -20.40 -13.05 -18.86
CA ASP A 292 -21.26 -12.44 -19.89
C ASP A 292 -21.41 -10.91 -19.84
N GLY A 293 -20.35 -10.19 -19.43
CA GLY A 293 -20.34 -8.72 -19.49
C GLY A 293 -19.31 -8.05 -18.58
N LEU A 294 -19.02 -6.77 -18.85
CA LEU A 294 -18.05 -5.99 -18.06
C LEU A 294 -18.62 -5.61 -16.68
N ASP A 295 -19.90 -5.26 -16.64
CA ASP A 295 -20.56 -4.75 -15.43
C ASP A 295 -21.38 -5.83 -14.70
N MET A 296 -21.28 -7.10 -15.12
CA MET A 296 -22.01 -8.24 -14.54
C MET A 296 -21.77 -8.47 -13.05
N ALA A 297 -20.72 -7.87 -12.48
CA ALA A 297 -20.51 -7.83 -11.04
C ALA A 297 -21.70 -7.16 -10.31
N LEU A 298 -22.33 -6.16 -10.93
CA LEU A 298 -23.49 -5.47 -10.35
C LEU A 298 -24.78 -6.25 -10.49
N ASP A 299 -24.93 -7.03 -11.55
CA ASP A 299 -26.07 -7.94 -11.68
C ASP A 299 -25.98 -9.05 -10.63
N PHE A 300 -24.76 -9.50 -10.32
CA PHE A 300 -24.53 -10.48 -9.25
C PHE A 300 -24.68 -9.89 -7.86
N TYR A 301 -24.30 -8.63 -7.67
CA TYR A 301 -24.30 -7.94 -6.38
C TYR A 301 -24.85 -6.51 -6.51
N PRO A 302 -26.18 -6.35 -6.64
CA PRO A 302 -26.80 -5.03 -6.78
C PRO A 302 -26.52 -4.11 -5.58
N GLU A 303 -26.33 -4.69 -4.39
CA GLU A 303 -25.94 -3.98 -3.17
C GLU A 303 -24.57 -3.30 -3.26
N CYS A 304 -23.74 -3.69 -4.23
CA CYS A 304 -22.45 -3.07 -4.45
C CYS A 304 -22.55 -1.73 -5.18
N SER A 305 -23.71 -1.36 -5.75
CA SER A 305 -23.92 -0.12 -6.50
C SER A 305 -23.76 1.14 -5.64
N ASN A 306 -23.07 2.17 -6.15
CA ASN A 306 -22.74 3.41 -5.44
C ASN A 306 -23.93 4.40 -5.34
N GLY A 307 -25.15 3.98 -5.69
CA GLY A 307 -26.38 4.78 -5.63
C GLY A 307 -27.03 5.01 -7.00
N GLU A 308 -28.28 5.48 -7.02
CA GLU A 308 -29.13 5.55 -8.22
C GLU A 308 -28.68 6.55 -9.30
N ASN A 309 -27.79 7.51 -8.97
CA ASN A 309 -27.48 8.66 -9.82
C ASN A 309 -26.07 8.65 -10.47
N SER A 310 -25.32 7.55 -10.37
CA SER A 310 -24.04 7.41 -11.07
C SER A 310 -24.11 6.24 -12.06
N PRO A 311 -23.71 6.44 -13.33
CA PRO A 311 -23.64 5.33 -14.27
C PRO A 311 -22.70 4.27 -13.69
N PRO A 312 -23.13 3.00 -13.61
CA PRO A 312 -22.29 1.96 -13.05
C PRO A 312 -21.05 1.78 -13.89
N HIS A 313 -19.88 1.82 -13.26
CA HIS A 313 -18.65 1.39 -13.87
C HIS A 313 -18.14 0.12 -13.17
N TRP A 314 -17.70 -0.87 -13.95
CA TRP A 314 -17.16 -2.13 -13.42
C TRP A 314 -16.14 -1.97 -12.28
N TYR A 315 -15.37 -0.87 -12.28
CA TYR A 315 -14.32 -0.61 -11.27
C TYR A 315 -14.83 -0.04 -9.93
N ASP A 316 -16.05 0.51 -9.90
CA ASP A 316 -16.64 1.16 -8.72
C ASP A 316 -17.07 0.16 -7.63
N HIS A 317 -17.24 -1.11 -8.03
CA HIS A 317 -17.86 -2.15 -7.20
C HIS A 317 -16.90 -3.30 -6.89
N LEU A 318 -15.65 -3.22 -7.37
CA LEU A 318 -14.67 -4.31 -7.31
C LEU A 318 -14.45 -4.84 -5.90
N HIS A 319 -14.25 -3.96 -4.91
CA HIS A 319 -14.03 -4.39 -3.53
C HIS A 319 -15.23 -5.16 -2.97
N CYS A 320 -16.43 -4.61 -3.17
CA CYS A 320 -17.65 -5.24 -2.72
C CYS A 320 -17.84 -6.60 -3.41
N ALA A 321 -17.72 -6.67 -4.74
CA ALA A 321 -17.81 -7.92 -5.49
C ALA A 321 -16.76 -8.94 -5.05
N MET A 322 -15.49 -8.54 -4.90
CA MET A 322 -14.40 -9.38 -4.39
C MET A 322 -14.74 -9.99 -3.03
N SER A 323 -15.48 -9.25 -2.18
CA SER A 323 -15.83 -9.67 -0.82
C SER A 323 -16.75 -10.89 -0.75
N HIS A 324 -17.46 -11.22 -1.84
CA HIS A 324 -18.30 -12.42 -1.90
C HIS A 324 -17.50 -13.70 -2.22
N TYR A 325 -16.24 -13.58 -2.63
CA TYR A 325 -15.39 -14.72 -2.97
C TYR A 325 -14.45 -15.06 -1.81
N LYS A 326 -14.04 -16.33 -1.72
CA LYS A 326 -13.02 -16.75 -0.75
C LYS A 326 -11.64 -16.26 -1.18
N PHE A 327 -11.37 -16.33 -2.47
CA PHE A 327 -10.07 -15.98 -3.02
C PHE A 327 -10.19 -14.92 -4.11
N VAL A 328 -9.17 -14.09 -4.20
CA VAL A 328 -8.97 -13.16 -5.32
C VAL A 328 -7.64 -13.49 -5.96
N LEU A 329 -7.63 -13.72 -7.27
CA LEU A 329 -6.39 -13.89 -8.02
C LEU A 329 -5.77 -12.51 -8.27
N ALA A 330 -4.65 -12.22 -7.61
CA ALA A 330 -3.95 -10.94 -7.67
C ALA A 330 -2.63 -11.12 -8.43
N ILE A 331 -2.67 -10.92 -9.75
CA ILE A 331 -1.49 -11.03 -10.62
C ILE A 331 -1.05 -9.64 -11.08
N GLU A 332 0.19 -9.29 -10.78
CA GLU A 332 0.80 -8.04 -11.24
C GLU A 332 1.03 -8.03 -12.75
N ASN A 333 1.12 -6.84 -13.33
CA ASN A 333 1.46 -6.70 -14.75
C ASN A 333 2.88 -7.19 -15.05
N THR A 334 3.77 -7.12 -14.06
CA THR A 334 5.19 -7.50 -14.20
C THR A 334 5.71 -7.95 -12.84
N VAL A 335 6.54 -8.99 -12.83
CA VAL A 335 7.21 -9.50 -11.63
C VAL A 335 8.48 -8.69 -11.38
N VAL A 336 8.40 -7.71 -10.49
CA VAL A 336 9.52 -6.82 -10.13
C VAL A 336 9.55 -6.64 -8.62
N GLU A 337 10.76 -6.56 -8.04
CA GLU A 337 10.96 -6.28 -6.62
C GLU A 337 10.20 -5.03 -6.18
N SER A 338 9.52 -5.11 -5.04
CA SER A 338 8.74 -4.03 -4.42
C SER A 338 7.55 -3.50 -5.23
N TYR A 339 7.30 -4.00 -6.44
CA TYR A 339 6.13 -3.63 -7.24
C TYR A 339 4.88 -4.40 -6.76
N VAL A 340 4.31 -3.94 -5.64
CA VAL A 340 3.08 -4.46 -5.03
C VAL A 340 1.97 -3.43 -5.19
N THR A 341 0.99 -3.73 -6.02
CA THR A 341 -0.02 -2.76 -6.43
C THR A 341 -1.35 -2.97 -5.70
N GLU A 342 -2.34 -2.17 -6.11
CA GLU A 342 -3.68 -2.17 -5.53
C GLU A 342 -4.35 -3.55 -5.61
N LYS A 343 -3.98 -4.40 -6.59
CA LYS A 343 -4.58 -5.73 -6.79
C LYS A 343 -4.48 -6.61 -5.55
N LEU A 344 -3.30 -6.62 -4.90
CA LEU A 344 -3.09 -7.37 -3.68
C LEU A 344 -3.84 -6.74 -2.50
N PHE A 345 -3.72 -5.42 -2.35
CA PHE A 345 -4.29 -4.72 -1.19
C PHE A 345 -5.82 -4.70 -1.24
N TYR A 346 -6.41 -4.60 -2.43
CA TYR A 346 -7.86 -4.70 -2.63
C TYR A 346 -8.40 -6.07 -2.25
N ALA A 347 -7.70 -7.14 -2.64
CA ALA A 347 -8.06 -8.49 -2.25
C ALA A 347 -8.06 -8.67 -0.73
N LEU A 348 -7.00 -8.17 -0.08
CA LEU A 348 -6.93 -8.16 1.38
C LEU A 348 -8.15 -7.40 1.94
N ASP A 349 -8.33 -6.14 1.56
CA ASP A 349 -9.33 -5.23 2.16
C ASP A 349 -10.78 -5.64 1.89
N ALA A 350 -11.04 -6.34 0.77
CA ALA A 350 -12.32 -6.97 0.49
C ALA A 350 -12.65 -8.15 1.43
N GLY A 351 -11.75 -8.54 2.34
CA GLY A 351 -11.96 -9.69 3.22
C GLY A 351 -11.85 -11.04 2.49
N SER A 352 -11.08 -11.07 1.41
CA SER A 352 -10.77 -12.29 0.64
C SER A 352 -9.29 -12.62 0.77
N VAL A 353 -8.92 -13.87 0.52
CA VAL A 353 -7.51 -14.30 0.58
C VAL A 353 -6.88 -14.11 -0.81
N PRO A 354 -5.84 -13.26 -0.95
CA PRO A 354 -5.18 -13.07 -2.24
C PRO A 354 -4.37 -14.31 -2.62
N ILE A 355 -4.52 -14.75 -3.87
CA ILE A 355 -3.60 -15.67 -4.55
C ILE A 355 -2.68 -14.79 -5.39
N TYR A 356 -1.46 -14.56 -4.91
CA TYR A 356 -0.58 -13.51 -5.42
C TYR A 356 0.50 -14.04 -6.35
N PHE A 357 0.73 -13.29 -7.44
CA PHE A 357 1.87 -13.43 -8.34
C PHE A 357 2.41 -12.05 -8.68
N GLY A 358 3.62 -11.72 -8.24
CA GLY A 358 4.19 -10.38 -8.41
C GLY A 358 5.54 -10.26 -7.71
N ALA A 359 5.72 -9.23 -6.90
CA ALA A 359 6.99 -8.93 -6.26
C ALA A 359 7.57 -10.14 -5.47
N PRO A 360 8.83 -10.55 -5.74
CA PRO A 360 9.47 -11.65 -5.01
C PRO A 360 9.60 -11.42 -3.50
N ASN A 361 9.63 -10.16 -3.09
CA ASN A 361 9.70 -9.71 -1.70
C ASN A 361 8.35 -9.22 -1.14
N VAL A 362 7.22 -9.70 -1.67
CA VAL A 362 5.86 -9.31 -1.23
C VAL A 362 5.65 -9.38 0.28
N TRP A 363 6.29 -10.34 0.94
CA TRP A 363 6.22 -10.55 2.39
C TRP A 363 6.77 -9.37 3.21
N ASP A 364 7.54 -8.48 2.59
CA ASP A 364 7.98 -7.23 3.22
C ASP A 364 6.87 -6.19 3.34
N PHE A 365 5.73 -6.38 2.67
CA PHE A 365 4.64 -5.41 2.57
C PHE A 365 3.33 -5.89 3.21
N VAL A 366 3.22 -7.19 3.50
CA VAL A 366 1.98 -7.82 3.97
C VAL A 366 2.17 -8.49 5.34
N PRO A 367 1.08 -8.73 6.09
CA PRO A 367 1.14 -9.50 7.32
C PRO A 367 1.56 -10.96 7.08
N PRO A 368 2.06 -11.66 8.11
CA PRO A 368 2.30 -13.10 7.99
C PRO A 368 1.00 -13.84 7.71
N ASN A 369 1.10 -14.90 6.91
CA ASN A 369 -0.03 -15.77 6.58
C ASN A 369 -1.24 -15.02 5.99
N SER A 370 -1.07 -13.87 5.33
CA SER A 370 -2.19 -13.11 4.78
C SER A 370 -2.49 -13.38 3.31
N ILE A 371 -1.57 -14.04 2.60
CA ILE A 371 -1.65 -14.31 1.16
C ILE A 371 -1.24 -15.75 0.85
N ILE A 372 -1.72 -16.27 -0.28
CA ILE A 372 -1.18 -17.46 -0.92
C ILE A 372 -0.18 -16.98 -1.98
N ASP A 373 1.10 -17.15 -1.72
CA ASP A 373 2.16 -16.86 -2.69
C ASP A 373 2.22 -17.97 -3.74
N GLY A 374 1.59 -17.71 -4.89
CA GLY A 374 1.45 -18.70 -5.97
C GLY A 374 2.79 -19.12 -6.58
N SER A 375 3.84 -18.30 -6.42
CA SER A 375 5.19 -18.61 -6.93
C SER A 375 5.88 -19.74 -6.15
N LYS A 376 5.37 -20.11 -4.97
CA LYS A 376 5.96 -21.15 -4.10
C LYS A 376 5.48 -22.57 -4.41
N PHE A 377 4.54 -22.72 -5.34
CA PHE A 377 4.00 -24.03 -5.74
C PHE A 377 4.78 -24.57 -6.93
N SER A 378 4.97 -25.89 -6.97
CA SER A 378 5.71 -26.55 -8.06
C SER A 378 4.91 -26.62 -9.36
N SER A 379 3.57 -26.53 -9.28
CA SER A 379 2.68 -26.48 -10.45
C SER A 379 1.35 -25.79 -10.14
N MET A 380 0.60 -25.44 -11.18
CA MET A 380 -0.75 -24.84 -11.03
C MET A 380 -1.76 -25.83 -10.49
N GLU A 381 -1.58 -27.13 -10.72
CA GLU A 381 -2.39 -28.21 -10.15
C GLU A 381 -2.18 -28.31 -8.64
N GLU A 382 -0.93 -28.18 -8.17
CA GLU A 382 -0.63 -28.16 -6.73
C GLU A 382 -1.28 -26.95 -6.05
N LEU A 383 -1.15 -25.76 -6.67
CA LEU A 383 -1.81 -24.55 -6.19
C LEU A 383 -3.35 -24.70 -6.19
N ALA A 384 -3.95 -25.22 -7.26
CA ALA A 384 -5.39 -25.43 -7.36
C ALA A 384 -5.89 -26.44 -6.32
N ALA A 385 -5.14 -27.52 -6.09
CA ALA A 385 -5.46 -28.50 -5.05
C ALA A 385 -5.41 -27.87 -3.66
N TYR A 386 -4.39 -27.05 -3.39
CA TYR A 386 -4.26 -26.29 -2.14
C TYR A 386 -5.45 -25.34 -1.93
N VAL A 387 -5.79 -24.53 -2.94
CA VAL A 387 -6.91 -23.57 -2.88
C VAL A 387 -8.24 -24.28 -2.63
N LYS A 388 -8.52 -25.40 -3.31
CA LYS A 388 -9.73 -26.19 -3.08
C LYS A 388 -9.77 -26.79 -1.67
N ALA A 389 -8.64 -27.31 -1.20
CA ALA A 389 -8.53 -27.87 0.15
C ALA A 389 -8.76 -26.81 1.23
N LEU A 390 -8.19 -25.62 1.05
CA LEU A 390 -8.37 -24.47 1.94
C LEU A 390 -9.81 -23.96 1.91
N ALA A 391 -10.44 -23.92 0.74
CA ALA A 391 -11.85 -23.52 0.58
C ALA A 391 -12.84 -24.42 1.35
N ALA A 392 -12.43 -25.66 1.64
CA ALA A 392 -13.20 -26.66 2.39
C ALA A 392 -12.74 -26.79 3.86
N ASP A 393 -11.84 -25.93 4.34
CA ASP A 393 -11.41 -25.93 5.74
C ASP A 393 -11.65 -24.54 6.35
N PRO A 394 -12.74 -24.35 7.10
CA PRO A 394 -13.07 -23.05 7.68
C PRO A 394 -12.02 -22.55 8.68
N VAL A 395 -11.36 -23.46 9.40
CA VAL A 395 -10.36 -23.06 10.39
C VAL A 395 -9.09 -22.60 9.68
N ALA A 396 -8.58 -23.40 8.74
CA ALA A 396 -7.39 -23.02 7.98
C ALA A 396 -7.62 -21.74 7.17
N TYR A 397 -8.78 -21.58 6.55
CA TYR A 397 -9.12 -20.36 5.82
C TYR A 397 -9.20 -19.13 6.74
N ALA A 398 -9.87 -19.24 7.89
CA ALA A 398 -9.99 -18.12 8.83
C ALA A 398 -8.61 -17.66 9.37
N GLU A 399 -7.64 -18.55 9.47
CA GLU A 399 -6.27 -18.21 9.87
C GLU A 399 -5.60 -17.20 8.91
N TYR A 400 -5.98 -17.16 7.63
CA TYR A 400 -5.49 -16.15 6.67
C TYR A 400 -5.94 -14.72 6.98
N HIS A 401 -6.94 -14.57 7.84
CA HIS A 401 -7.45 -13.29 8.29
C HIS A 401 -7.10 -12.98 9.75
N ALA A 402 -6.37 -13.88 10.44
CA ALA A 402 -6.04 -13.75 11.86
C ALA A 402 -5.25 -12.47 12.16
N TRP A 403 -4.39 -12.03 11.25
CA TRP A 403 -3.65 -10.77 11.36
C TRP A 403 -4.56 -9.53 11.52
N ARG A 404 -5.81 -9.60 11.06
CA ARG A 404 -6.80 -8.51 11.26
C ARG A 404 -7.32 -8.49 12.69
N ARG A 405 -7.52 -9.67 13.28
CA ARG A 405 -8.12 -9.84 14.63
C ARG A 405 -7.07 -9.75 15.73
N CYS A 406 -5.87 -10.24 15.47
CA CYS A 406 -4.82 -10.40 16.47
C CYS A 406 -3.81 -9.25 16.52
N GLY A 407 -4.13 -8.14 15.85
CA GLY A 407 -3.24 -7.00 15.69
C GLY A 407 -2.43 -7.10 14.41
N VAL A 408 -2.25 -5.95 13.74
CA VAL A 408 -1.51 -5.87 12.49
C VAL A 408 -0.04 -6.19 12.78
N LEU A 409 0.41 -7.35 12.30
CA LEU A 409 1.79 -7.81 12.40
C LEU A 409 2.60 -7.38 11.18
N GLY A 410 3.91 -7.24 11.36
CA GLY A 410 4.85 -6.91 10.29
C GLY A 410 4.68 -5.49 9.77
N ASN A 411 4.94 -5.33 8.47
CA ASN A 411 5.10 -4.03 7.83
C ASN A 411 3.82 -3.46 7.21
N TYR A 412 2.69 -4.17 7.29
CA TYR A 412 1.46 -3.74 6.64
C TYR A 412 0.97 -2.36 7.11
N GLY A 413 1.07 -2.06 8.41
CA GLY A 413 0.76 -0.73 8.93
C GLY A 413 1.66 0.36 8.34
N LYS A 414 2.96 0.08 8.17
CA LYS A 414 3.91 0.97 7.49
C LYS A 414 3.55 1.13 6.02
N ALA A 415 3.18 0.05 5.34
CA ALA A 415 2.80 0.09 3.92
C ALA A 415 1.64 1.07 3.73
N ARG A 416 0.57 0.95 4.53
CA ARG A 416 -0.55 1.91 4.53
C ARG A 416 -0.11 3.34 4.85
N ALA A 417 0.81 3.52 5.79
CA ALA A 417 1.34 4.83 6.16
C ALA A 417 2.32 5.42 5.14
N THR A 418 2.81 4.62 4.20
CA THR A 418 3.61 5.03 3.04
C THR A 418 2.78 5.08 1.76
N SER A 419 1.46 5.19 1.84
CA SER A 419 0.57 5.16 0.66
C SER A 419 0.27 6.55 0.11
N LEU A 420 -0.42 6.61 -1.03
CA LEU A 420 -0.92 7.86 -1.63
C LEU A 420 -1.72 8.72 -0.65
N ASP A 421 -2.43 8.14 0.32
CA ASP A 421 -3.20 8.88 1.33
C ASP A 421 -2.36 9.86 2.12
N THR A 422 -1.14 9.43 2.39
CA THR A 422 -0.20 10.13 3.25
C THR A 422 0.85 10.87 2.44
N LEU A 423 0.88 10.65 1.11
CA LEU A 423 1.85 11.22 0.21
C LEU A 423 1.88 12.76 0.27
N PRO A 424 0.74 13.48 0.30
CA PRO A 424 0.78 14.94 0.35
C PRO A 424 1.64 15.47 1.50
N CYS A 425 1.34 15.01 2.73
CA CYS A 425 2.10 15.43 3.90
C CYS A 425 3.55 14.94 3.88
N ARG A 426 3.80 13.68 3.46
CA ARG A 426 5.17 13.14 3.37
C ARG A 426 6.04 13.93 2.39
N LEU A 427 5.51 14.26 1.22
CA LEU A 427 6.22 15.06 0.23
C LEU A 427 6.46 16.48 0.73
N CYS A 428 5.45 17.14 1.29
CA CYS A 428 5.61 18.48 1.84
C CYS A 428 6.60 18.51 3.01
N GLU A 429 6.62 17.50 3.88
CA GLU A 429 7.64 17.36 4.92
C GLU A 429 9.04 17.23 4.31
N TYR A 430 9.21 16.41 3.27
CA TYR A 430 10.47 16.27 2.55
C TYR A 430 10.92 17.61 1.95
N ILE A 431 10.03 18.31 1.24
CA ILE A 431 10.29 19.62 0.63
C ILE A 431 10.64 20.67 1.69
N SER A 432 9.90 20.69 2.81
CA SER A 432 10.13 21.65 3.88
C SER A 432 11.49 21.47 4.53
N ARG A 433 11.93 20.24 4.77
CA ARG A 433 13.28 19.93 5.29
C ARG A 433 14.41 20.34 4.35
N LYS A 434 14.10 20.47 3.07
CA LYS A 434 15.04 20.92 2.03
C LYS A 434 15.02 22.44 1.82
N GLY A 435 14.19 23.20 2.55
CA GLY A 435 14.10 24.65 2.39
C GLY A 435 13.15 25.12 1.30
N GLY A 436 12.28 24.23 0.80
CA GLY A 436 11.35 24.57 -0.28
C GLY A 436 12.07 25.06 -1.54
N LYS A 437 11.51 26.08 -2.20
CA LYS A 437 12.17 26.72 -3.35
C LYS A 437 13.53 27.36 -3.02
N ASN A 438 13.83 27.60 -1.73
CA ASN A 438 15.08 28.19 -1.28
C ASN A 438 16.22 27.18 -1.11
N LEU A 439 15.99 25.88 -1.39
CA LEU A 439 17.04 24.87 -1.42
C LEU A 439 18.23 25.40 -2.23
N ARG A 440 19.44 25.40 -1.64
CA ARG A 440 20.66 25.75 -2.35
C ARG A 440 21.04 24.55 -3.23
N THR A 441 21.09 24.74 -4.54
CA THR A 441 21.66 23.75 -5.48
C THR A 441 23.07 23.41 -5.00
N LEU A 442 23.32 22.13 -4.73
CA LEU A 442 24.66 21.60 -4.43
C LEU A 442 25.54 21.64 -5.68
#